data_AF-A0AAT9ESE7-F1
#
_entry.id   AF-A0AAT9ESE7-F1
#
_cell.length_a   1.000
_cell.length_b   1.000
_cell.length_c   1.000
_cell.angle_alpha   90.00
_cell.angle_beta   90.00
_cell.angle_gamma   90.00
#
_symmetry.space_group_name_H-M   'P 1'
#
loop_
_entity.id
_entity.type
_entity.pdbx_description
1 polymer ?
#
loop_
_entity_poly.entity_id
_entity_poly.type
_entity_poly.pdbx_seq_one_letter_code
_entity_poly.pdbx_strand_id
1 'polypeptide(L)' 'MITIPDDNEIISRLSIAGSTPDSVASLLRCAGYNGMTGKAIRQRLIKLEKENAVEKVRRPGIRSACWAPITK' A
#
# COMPACT_ATOMS: atom_id res chain seq x y z
N MET A 1 -14.43 9.45 14.54
CA MET A 1 -14.79 8.54 13.44
C MET A 1 -13.48 8.12 12.77
N ILE A 2 -13.09 6.85 12.86
CA ILE A 2 -11.88 6.37 12.16
C ILE A 2 -12.31 6.08 10.73
N THR A 3 -11.98 6.97 9.80
CA THR A 3 -12.18 6.70 8.38
C THR A 3 -11.19 5.62 7.98
N ILE A 4 -11.68 4.52 7.39
CA ILE A 4 -10.85 3.43 6.86
C ILE A 4 -10.78 3.64 5.35
N PRO A 5 -9.59 3.71 4.75
CA PRO A 5 -9.47 3.80 3.30
C PRO A 5 -9.94 2.49 2.67
N ASP A 6 -10.66 2.60 1.56
CA ASP A 6 -10.98 1.45 0.74
C ASP A 6 -9.74 0.97 -0.03
N ASP A 7 -9.89 -0.20 -0.65
CA ASP A 7 -8.77 -0.87 -1.31
C ASP A 7 -8.29 -0.08 -2.56
N ASN A 8 -9.18 0.64 -3.26
CA ASN A 8 -8.79 1.48 -4.41
C ASN A 8 -8.00 2.71 -3.96
N GLU A 9 -8.39 3.34 -2.85
CA GLU A 9 -7.62 4.43 -2.26
C GLU A 9 -6.20 3.98 -1.92
N ILE A 10 -6.03 2.78 -1.32
CA ILE A 10 -4.70 2.22 -1.02
C ILE A 10 -3.89 1.98 -2.30
N ILE A 11 -4.51 1.39 -3.33
CA ILE A 11 -3.86 1.13 -4.63
C ILE A 11 -3.42 2.44 -5.29
N SER A 12 -4.25 3.49 -5.23
CA SER A 12 -3.95 4.81 -5.82
C SER A 12 -2.70 5.47 -5.23
N ARG A 13 -2.31 5.11 -4.00
CA ARG A 13 -1.10 5.63 -3.34
C ARG A 13 0.15 4.82 -3.65
N LEU A 14 0.03 3.69 -4.34
CA LEU A 14 1.19 2.88 -4.75
C LEU A 14 1.86 3.51 -5.97
N SER A 15 3.19 3.55 -5.94
CA SER A 15 3.98 3.86 -7.12
C SER A 15 4.09 2.61 -8.00
N ILE A 16 4.14 2.82 -9.33
CA ILE A 16 4.44 1.76 -10.31
C ILE A 16 5.79 1.09 -10.00
N ALA A 17 6.77 1.85 -9.48
CA ALA A 17 8.08 1.32 -9.10
C ALA A 17 8.08 0.58 -7.73
N GLY A 18 6.94 0.52 -7.06
CA GLY A 18 6.78 -0.10 -5.75
C GLY A 18 6.87 0.88 -4.57
N SER A 19 5.93 0.75 -3.66
CA SER A 19 5.88 1.48 -2.39
C SER A 19 5.95 0.54 -1.19
N THR A 20 6.58 0.98 -0.09
CA THR A 20 6.57 0.23 1.17
C THR A 20 5.24 0.46 1.90
N PRO A 21 4.73 -0.50 2.68
CA PRO A 21 3.51 -0.32 3.47
C PRO A 21 3.56 0.91 4.39
N ASP A 22 4.71 1.22 4.97
CA ASP A 22 4.90 2.40 5.83
C ASP A 22 4.80 3.71 5.06
N SER A 23 5.33 3.78 3.84
CA SER A 23 5.21 4.96 2.98
C SER A 23 3.75 5.25 2.61
N VAL A 24 3.00 4.21 2.24
CA VAL A 24 1.57 4.30 1.92
C VAL A 24 0.77 4.71 3.15
N ALA A 25 1.04 4.11 4.32
CA ALA A 25 0.40 4.50 5.57
C ALA A 25 0.65 5.98 5.90
N SER A 26 1.85 6.51 5.62
CA SER A 26 2.14 7.93 5.80
C SER A 26 1.31 8.82 4.88
N LEU A 27 1.20 8.47 3.60
CA LEU A 27 0.39 9.21 2.64
C LEU A 27 -1.09 9.22 3.02
N LEU A 28 -1.61 8.10 3.50
CA LEU A 28 -3.00 7.96 3.95
C LEU A 28 -3.25 8.79 5.23
N ARG A 29 -2.31 8.82 6.17
CA ARG A 29 -2.43 9.72 7.34
C ARG A 29 -2.48 11.19 6.92
N CYS A 30 -1.66 11.60 5.95
CA CYS A 30 -1.72 12.96 5.39
C CYS A 30 -3.07 13.28 4.71
N ALA A 31 -3.78 12.26 4.22
CA ALA A 31 -5.12 12.40 3.65
C ALA A 31 -6.25 12.33 4.69
N GLY A 32 -5.95 12.22 5.98
CA GLY A 32 -6.93 12.18 7.07
C GLY A 32 -7.23 10.78 7.62
N TYR A 33 -6.63 9.72 7.07
CA TYR A 33 -6.77 8.35 7.60
C TYR A 33 -5.80 8.11 8.79
N ASN A 34 -6.01 8.85 9.87
CA ASN A 34 -5.07 8.95 11.02
C ASN A 34 -4.75 7.62 11.71
N GLY A 35 -5.61 6.59 11.57
CA GLY A 35 -5.42 5.26 12.15
C GLY A 35 -4.53 4.30 11.34
N MET A 36 -4.00 4.72 10.19
CA MET A 36 -3.27 3.83 9.29
C MET A 36 -1.83 3.57 9.73
N THR A 37 -1.49 2.27 9.85
CA THR A 37 -0.14 1.77 10.19
C THR A 37 0.41 0.91 9.05
N GLY A 38 1.74 0.81 8.92
CA GLY A 38 2.36 -0.04 7.91
C GLY A 38 1.95 -1.52 8.04
N LYS A 39 1.71 -2.01 9.27
CA LYS A 39 1.18 -3.37 9.51
C LYS A 39 -0.21 -3.56 8.92
N ALA A 40 -1.12 -2.60 9.10
CA ALA A 40 -2.48 -2.66 8.55
C ALA A 40 -2.45 -2.62 7.02
N ILE A 41 -1.65 -1.73 6.44
CA ILE A 41 -1.47 -1.64 4.99
C ILE A 41 -0.86 -2.94 4.43
N ARG A 42 0.15 -3.52 5.10
CA ARG A 42 0.75 -4.79 4.67
C ARG A 42 -0.27 -5.92 4.62
N GLN A 43 -1.15 -6.04 5.62
CA GLN A 43 -2.20 -7.07 5.60
C GLN A 43 -3.17 -6.86 4.44
N ARG A 44 -3.53 -5.59 4.14
CA ARG A 44 -4.38 -5.25 3.00
C ARG A 44 -3.71 -5.59 1.67
N LEU A 45 -2.44 -5.23 1.50
CA LEU A 45 -1.67 -5.53 0.28
C LEU A 45 -1.52 -7.03 0.03
N ILE A 46 -1.32 -7.85 1.08
CA ILE A 46 -1.29 -9.31 0.95
C ILE A 46 -2.65 -9.86 0.47
N LYS A 47 -3.77 -9.26 0.91
CA LYS A 47 -5.10 -9.64 0.40
C LYS A 47 -5.23 -9.26 -1.07
N LEU A 48 -4.87 -8.03 -1.44
CA LEU A 48 -4.94 -7.53 -2.81
C LEU A 48 -4.02 -8.26 -3.78
N GLU A 49 -2.88 -8.77 -3.28
CA GLU A 49 -1.96 -9.63 -4.04
C GLU A 49 -2.63 -10.95 -4.42
N LYS A 50 -3.40 -11.56 -3.51
CA LYS A 50 -4.19 -12.77 -3.81
C LYS A 50 -5.32 -12.51 -4.80
N GLU A 51 -5.81 -11.27 -4.84
CA GLU A 51 -6.86 -10.82 -5.76
C GLU A 51 -6.29 -10.34 -7.11
N ASN A 52 -4.97 -10.44 -7.33
CA ASN A 52 -4.27 -9.94 -8.52
C ASN A 52 -4.49 -8.45 -8.81
N ALA A 53 -4.68 -7.63 -7.77
CA ALA A 53 -4.77 -6.17 -7.90
C ALA A 53 -3.41 -5.47 -7.73
N VAL A 54 -2.49 -6.09 -6.98
CA VAL A 54 -1.14 -5.59 -6.74
C VAL A 54 -0.14 -6.74 -6.82
N GLU A 55 1.12 -6.44 -7.07
CA GLU A 55 2.21 -7.42 -7.06
C GLU A 55 3.33 -6.97 -6.13
N LYS A 56 4.04 -7.95 -5.57
CA LYS A 56 5.20 -7.69 -4.73
C LYS A 56 6.43 -7.47 -5.60
N VAL A 57 7.04 -6.30 -5.49
CA VAL A 57 8.20 -5.90 -6.31
C VAL A 57 9.46 -5.73 -5.47
N ARG A 58 10.62 -6.00 -6.08
CA ARG A 58 11.93 -5.66 -5.50
C ARG A 58 12.37 -4.29 -6.00
N ARG A 59 12.69 -3.39 -5.07
CA ARG A 59 13.26 -2.08 -5.41
C ARG A 59 14.74 -2.02 -5.01
N PRO A 60 15.66 -1.74 -5.94
CA PRO A 60 17.07 -1.57 -5.61
C PRO A 60 17.23 -0.49 -4.53
N GLY A 61 18.02 -0.78 -3.50
CA GLY A 61 18.25 0.14 -2.38
C GLY A 61 17.18 0.12 -1.27
N ILE A 62 16.07 -0.60 -1.43
CA ILE A 62 15.07 -0.80 -0.37
C ILE A 62 15.08 -2.26 0.09
N ARG A 63 15.42 -2.47 1.37
CA ARG A 63 15.42 -3.82 1.99
C ARG A 63 14.01 -4.31 2.35
N SER A 64 13.07 -3.39 2.52
CA SER A 64 11.67 -3.69 2.86
C SER A 64 10.90 -4.21 1.66
N ALA A 65 9.90 -5.07 1.92
CA ALA A 65 8.95 -5.50 0.89
C ALA A 65 8.18 -4.30 0.33
N CYS A 66 8.10 -4.23 -0.99
CA CYS A 66 7.35 -3.21 -1.71
C CYS A 66 6.24 -3.87 -2.53
N TRP A 67 5.15 -3.13 -2.76
CA TRP A 67 4.07 -3.52 -3.65
C TRP A 67 3.83 -2.45 -4.70
N ALA A 68 3.48 -2.87 -5.91
CA ALA A 68 3.12 -2.03 -7.03
C ALA A 68 1.71 -2.41 -7.52
N PRO A 69 0.94 -1.45 -8.09
CA PRO A 69 -0.32 -1.78 -8.73
C PRO A 69 -0.07 -2.62 -9.98
N ILE A 70 -0.88 -3.65 -10.21
CA ILE A 70 -0.86 -4.37 -11.49
C ILE A 70 -1.62 -3.51 -12.51
N THR A 71 -0.88 -2.76 -13.32
CA THR A 71 -1.44 -2.08 -14.49
C THR A 71 -1.53 -3.10 -15.62
N LYS A 72 -2.74 -3.47 -16.03
CA LYS A 72 -2.97 -4.21 -17.28
C LYS A 72 -2.75 -3.32 -18.49
#